data_AF-A0A2T0TFS6-F1
#
_entry.id   AF-A0A2T0TFS6-F1
#
_cell.length_a   1.000
_cell.length_b   1.000
_cell.length_c   1.000
_cell.angle_alpha   90.00
_cell.angle_beta   90.00
_cell.angle_gamma   90.00
#
_symmetry.space_group_name_H-M   'P 1'
#
loop_
_entity.id
_entity.type
_entity.pdbx_description
1 polymer ?
#
loop_
_entity_poly.entity_id
_entity_poly.type
_entity_poly.pdbx_seq_one_letter_code
_entity_poly.pdbx_strand_id
1 'polypeptide(L)'
;MLASLPLWARLQAGTDEELNTRTGCLWFGDPRAPGAEGRIDAVQRIMAQLDVPFERLTAHEVTRRFGFTGIRRGGRGSCSPTAPPPT
;
A
#
# COMPACT_ATOMS: atom_id res chain seq x y z
N MET A 1 7.11 5.17 -9.42
CA MET A 1 6.24 5.77 -8.39
C MET A 1 6.97 6.81 -7.54
N LEU A 2 8.18 6.55 -7.02
CA LEU A 2 8.89 7.55 -6.20
C LEU A 2 9.20 8.85 -6.96
N ALA A 3 9.67 8.74 -8.21
CA ALA A 3 9.97 9.89 -9.06
C ALA A 3 8.73 10.77 -9.41
N SER A 4 7.52 10.22 -9.30
CA SER A 4 6.29 10.98 -9.59
C SER A 4 5.75 11.75 -8.38
N LEU A 5 6.18 11.45 -7.16
CA LEU A 5 5.73 12.16 -5.95
C LEU A 5 5.96 13.69 -6.01
N PRO A 6 7.14 14.21 -6.40
CA PRO A 6 7.33 15.66 -6.52
C PRO A 6 6.49 16.29 -7.63
N LEU A 7 6.13 15.52 -8.68
CA LEU A 7 5.26 16.00 -9.76
C LEU A 7 3.81 16.16 -9.27
N TRP A 8 3.33 15.20 -8.47
CA TRP A 8 2.02 15.31 -7.80
C TRP A 8 1.98 16.48 -6.82
N ALA A 9 3.05 16.71 -6.05
CA ALA A 9 3.14 17.86 -5.15
C ALA A 9 3.09 19.18 -5.92
N ARG A 10 3.80 19.26 -7.06
CA ARG A 10 3.77 20.44 -7.92
C ARG A 10 2.38 20.68 -8.55
N LEU A 11 1.69 19.61 -8.95
CA LEU A 11 0.34 19.71 -9.49
C LEU A 11 -0.65 20.19 -8.42
N GLN A 12 -0.59 19.62 -7.21
CA GLN A 12 -1.40 20.04 -6.06
C GLN A 12 -1.18 21.51 -5.72
N ALA A 13 0.04 22.02 -5.78
CA ALA A 13 0.34 23.42 -5.49
C ALA A 13 -0.24 24.41 -6.52
N GLY A 14 -0.70 23.93 -7.68
CA GLY A 14 -1.31 24.75 -8.73
C GLY A 14 -2.83 24.77 -8.73
N THR A 15 -3.49 24.15 -7.73
CA THR A 15 -4.94 24.08 -7.62
C THR A 15 -5.38 24.12 -6.16
N ASP A 16 -6.57 24.63 -5.90
CA ASP A 16 -7.18 24.59 -4.56
C ASP A 16 -7.87 23.24 -4.27
N GLU A 17 -8.03 22.40 -5.30
CA GLU A 17 -8.64 21.07 -5.19
C GLU A 17 -7.64 20.03 -4.65
N GLU A 18 -8.07 19.18 -3.72
CA GLU A 18 -7.23 18.07 -3.22
C GLU A 18 -7.15 16.94 -4.27
N LEU A 19 -5.95 16.67 -4.78
CA LEU A 19 -5.72 15.71 -5.86
C LEU A 19 -5.13 14.37 -5.42
N ASN A 20 -4.34 14.36 -4.34
CA ASN A 20 -3.60 13.17 -3.90
C ASN A 20 -3.65 13.00 -2.38
N THR A 21 -4.79 12.50 -1.90
CA THR A 21 -4.98 12.14 -0.50
C THR A 21 -4.20 10.88 -0.15
N ARG A 22 -3.41 10.94 0.93
CA ARG A 22 -2.65 9.80 1.42
C ARG A 22 -3.54 8.89 2.27
N THR A 23 -4.16 7.90 1.63
CA THR A 23 -5.04 6.90 2.29
C THR A 23 -4.35 5.58 2.64
N GLY A 24 -3.08 5.43 2.22
CA GLY A 24 -2.35 4.17 2.33
C GLY A 24 -2.70 3.21 1.19
N CYS A 25 -2.02 2.07 1.14
CA CYS A 25 -2.27 1.06 0.10
C CYS A 25 -2.24 -0.33 0.71
N LEU A 26 -3.38 -1.01 0.71
CA LEU A 26 -3.53 -2.34 1.30
C LEU A 26 -3.61 -3.40 0.19
N TRP A 27 -2.66 -4.33 0.19
CA TRP A 27 -2.64 -5.49 -0.70
C TRP A 27 -2.73 -6.75 0.14
N PHE A 28 -3.70 -7.63 -0.11
CA PHE A 28 -3.84 -8.89 0.63
C PHE A 28 -4.42 -9.98 -0.26
N GLY A 29 -4.03 -11.23 0.01
CA GLY A 29 -4.47 -12.37 -0.80
C GLY A 29 -3.46 -13.51 -0.74
N ASP A 30 -3.41 -14.33 -1.79
CA ASP A 30 -2.30 -15.27 -1.99
C ASP A 30 -1.06 -14.50 -2.45
N PRO A 31 0.04 -14.49 -1.67
CA PRO A 31 1.21 -13.70 -2.01
C PRO A 31 1.93 -14.11 -3.29
N ARG A 32 1.69 -15.34 -3.75
CA ARG A 32 2.36 -15.94 -4.90
C ARG A 32 1.46 -16.00 -6.14
N ALA A 33 0.16 -15.73 -5.99
CA ALA A 33 -0.76 -15.76 -7.11
C ALA A 33 -0.35 -14.70 -8.15
N PRO A 34 -0.17 -15.07 -9.43
CA PRO A 34 0.05 -14.10 -10.49
C PRO A 34 -1.24 -13.34 -10.76
N GLY A 35 -1.14 -12.02 -10.87
CA GLY A 35 -2.22 -11.14 -11.30
C GLY A 35 -1.70 -10.03 -12.19
N ALA A 36 -2.60 -9.32 -12.88
CA ALA A 36 -2.25 -8.14 -13.68
C ALA A 36 -1.61 -7.03 -12.84
N GLU A 37 -1.96 -6.99 -11.55
CA GLU A 37 -1.41 -6.08 -10.55
C GLU A 37 0.00 -6.50 -10.09
N GLY A 38 0.42 -7.73 -10.38
CA GLY A 38 1.69 -8.30 -9.94
C GLY A 38 1.54 -9.25 -8.76
N ARG A 39 2.64 -9.53 -8.06
CA ARG A 39 2.68 -10.44 -6.91
C ARG A 39 3.08 -9.71 -5.64
N ILE A 40 2.36 -9.96 -4.55
CA ILE A 40 2.59 -9.32 -3.25
C ILE A 40 4.02 -9.61 -2.75
N ASP A 41 4.51 -10.84 -2.93
CA ASP A 41 5.86 -11.22 -2.50
C ASP A 41 6.98 -10.48 -3.27
N ALA A 42 6.76 -10.18 -4.55
CA ALA A 42 7.66 -9.41 -5.39
C ALA A 42 7.65 -7.94 -5.02
N VAL A 43 6.45 -7.37 -4.81
CA VAL A 43 6.27 -5.99 -4.38
C VAL A 43 6.96 -5.76 -3.02
N GLN A 44 6.74 -6.64 -2.03
CA GLN A 44 7.39 -6.53 -0.71
C GLN A 44 8.92 -6.56 -0.80
N ARG A 45 9.49 -7.36 -1.72
CA ARG A 45 10.94 -7.38 -1.96
C ARG A 45 11.43 -6.06 -2.54
N ILE A 46 10.74 -5.51 -3.53
CA ILE A 46 11.09 -4.22 -4.14
C ILE A 46 10.97 -3.10 -3.11
N MET A 47 9.89 -3.08 -2.32
CA MET A 47 9.71 -2.09 -1.26
C MET A 47 10.84 -2.14 -0.23
N ALA A 48 11.24 -3.34 0.20
CA ALA A 48 12.39 -3.50 1.10
C ALA A 48 13.71 -3.05 0.44
N GLN A 49 13.91 -3.32 -0.85
CA GLN A 49 15.12 -2.88 -1.58
C GLN A 49 15.20 -1.36 -1.74
N LEU A 50 14.05 -0.70 -1.88
CA LEU A 50 13.95 0.75 -2.06
C LEU A 50 13.75 1.51 -0.75
N ASP A 51 13.84 0.81 0.40
CA ASP A 51 13.57 1.36 1.74
C ASP A 51 12.21 2.08 1.83
N VAL A 52 11.21 1.56 1.12
CA VAL A 52 9.83 2.05 1.17
C VAL A 52 9.15 1.37 2.35
N PRO A 53 8.64 2.12 3.35
CA PRO A 53 8.05 1.54 4.54
C PRO A 53 6.76 0.77 4.20
N PHE A 54 6.61 -0.41 4.80
CA PHE A 54 5.39 -1.20 4.74
C PHE A 54 5.24 -2.06 5.99
N GLU A 55 4.00 -2.42 6.29
CA GLU A 55 3.65 -3.35 7.34
C GLU A 55 3.19 -4.67 6.73
N ARG A 56 3.71 -5.80 7.21
CA ARG A 56 3.21 -7.14 6.84
C ARG A 56 2.01 -7.46 7.72
N LEU A 57 0.92 -7.95 7.11
CA LEU A 57 -0.30 -8.28 7.83
C LEU A 57 -0.72 -9.73 7.60
N THR A 58 -1.21 -10.35 8.65
CA THR A 58 -1.94 -11.62 8.62
C THR A 58 -3.40 -11.40 8.22
N ALA A 59 -4.08 -12.46 7.75
CA ALA A 59 -5.51 -12.40 7.49
C ALA A 59 -6.32 -11.91 8.71
N HIS A 60 -5.93 -12.31 9.92
CA HIS A 60 -6.59 -11.87 11.16
C HIS A 60 -6.43 -10.36 11.39
N GLU A 61 -5.24 -9.80 11.15
CA GLU A 61 -5.00 -8.36 11.28
C GLU A 61 -5.75 -7.54 10.23
N VAL A 62 -5.85 -8.06 9.01
CA VAL A 62 -6.64 -7.44 7.95
C VAL A 62 -8.12 -7.38 8.34
N THR A 63 -8.68 -8.48 8.85
CA THR A 63 -10.06 -8.51 9.37
C THR A 63 -10.26 -7.53 10.52
N ARG A 64 -9.36 -7.56 11.51
CA ARG A 64 -9.49 -6.73 12.71
C ARG A 64 -9.39 -5.23 12.43
N ARG A 65 -8.50 -4.82 11.51
CA ARG A 65 -8.20 -3.39 11.25
C ARG A 65 -9.06 -2.77 10.16
N PHE A 66 -9.46 -3.55 9.17
CA PHE A 66 -10.15 -3.04 7.97
C PHE A 66 -11.53 -3.68 7.76
N GLY A 67 -11.95 -4.61 8.63
CA GLY A 67 -13.31 -5.18 8.62
C GLY A 67 -13.55 -6.28 7.58
N PHE A 68 -12.55 -6.68 6.79
CA PHE A 68 -12.72 -7.74 5.78
C PHE A 68 -13.01 -9.09 6.42
N THR A 69 -14.04 -9.79 5.95
CA THR A 69 -14.42 -11.14 6.41
C THR A 69 -14.19 -12.18 5.31
N GLY A 70 -14.16 -13.48 5.68
CA GLY A 70 -14.04 -14.57 4.70
C GLY A 70 -12.65 -14.75 4.07
N ILE A 71 -11.61 -14.10 4.60
CA ILE A 71 -10.23 -14.28 4.10
C ILE A 71 -9.75 -15.70 4.43
N ARG A 72 -9.34 -16.46 3.42
CA ARG A 72 -8.76 -17.80 3.61
C ARG A 72 -7.54 -17.70 4.54
N ARG A 73 -7.43 -18.59 5.53
CA ARG A 73 -6.37 -18.59 6.57
C ARG A 73 -4.92 -18.51 6.05
N GLY A 74 -4.66 -18.90 4.80
CA GLY A 74 -3.34 -18.81 4.17
C GLY A 74 -3.03 -17.46 3.50
N GLY A 75 -3.99 -16.54 3.44
CA GLY A 75 -3.80 -15.22 2.86
C GLY A 75 -2.87 -14.36 3.72
N ARG A 76 -1.90 -13.71 3.09
CA ARG A 76 -1.04 -12.71 3.73
C ARG A 76 -1.17 -11.40 2.96
N GLY A 77 -1.00 -10.29 3.66
CA GLY A 77 -1.05 -8.97 3.06
C GLY A 77 0.15 -8.11 3.43
N SER A 78 0.20 -6.95 2.80
CA SER A 78 1.03 -5.81 3.16
C SER A 78 0.20 -4.55 3.09
N CYS A 79 0.44 -3.64 4.02
CA CYS A 79 -0.12 -2.31 4.02
C CYS A 79 1.02 -1.29 3.96
N SER A 80 1.00 -0.41 2.98
CA SER A 80 1.85 0.79 2.99
C SER A 80 1.19 1.80 3.93
N PRO A 81 1.89 2.31 4.96
CA PRO A 81 1.30 3.27 5.89
C PRO A 81 0.88 4.54 5.14
N THR A 82 -0.16 5.20 5.68
CA THR A 82 -0.38 6.62 5.41
C THR A 82 0.86 7.35 5.89
N ALA A 83 1.62 7.96 4.97
CA ALA A 83 2.75 8.78 5.40
C ALA A 83 2.23 9.83 6.38
N PRO A 84 2.93 10.09 7.50
CA PRO A 84 2.49 11.11 8.45
C PRO A 84 2.30 12.44 7.70
N PRO A 85 1.37 13.31 8.16
CA PRO A 85 1.27 14.65 7.60
C PRO A 85 2.65 15.32 7.71
N PRO A 86 3.06 16.10 6.70
CA PRO A 86 4.27 16.90 6.84
C PRO A 86 4.10 17.83 8.05
N THR A 87 5.06 17.80 8.99
CA THR A 87 5.24 18.84 10.02
C THR A 87 5.61 20.17 9.38
#